data_AF-A0A699XDR9-F1
#
_entry.id   AF-A0A699XDR9-F1
#
_cell.length_a   1.000
_cell.length_b   1.000
_cell.length_c   1.000
_cell.angle_alpha   90.00
_cell.angle_beta   90.00
_cell.angle_gamma   90.00
#
_symmetry.space_group_name_H-M   'P 1'
#
loop_
_entity.id
_entity.type
_entity.pdbx_description
1 polymer ?
#
loop_
_entity_poly.entity_id
_entity_poly.type
_entity_poly.pdbx_seq_one_letter_code
_entity_poly.pdbx_strand_id
1 'polypeptide(L)'
;HNRARDNARETMIKLYSGIVRRRRSGEAKRKEGEHDMIWHLMDCKYKDGTEIPEHEVAGIMIALLMAGQHSSSSTIAWILLRLAQ
;
A
#
# COMPACT_ATOMS: atom_id res chain seq x y z
N HIS A 1 -1.65 -17.61 19.91
CA HIS A 1 -2.10 -17.26 18.54
C HIS A 1 -2.37 -15.75 18.46
N ASN A 2 -1.70 -15.05 17.55
CA ASN A 2 -1.61 -13.58 17.55
C ASN A 2 -2.86 -12.92 16.92
N ARG A 3 -4.00 -12.95 17.63
CA ARG A 3 -5.31 -12.45 17.15
C ARG A 3 -5.29 -10.97 16.73
N ALA A 4 -4.45 -10.16 17.38
CA ALA A 4 -4.30 -8.74 17.04
C ALA A 4 -3.71 -8.53 15.64
N ARG A 5 -2.72 -9.36 15.26
CA ARG A 5 -2.12 -9.33 13.92
C ARG A 5 -3.13 -9.69 12.85
N ASP A 6 -3.91 -10.75 13.07
CA ASP A 6 -4.86 -11.24 12.07
C ASP A 6 -6.00 -10.23 11.88
N ASN A 7 -6.49 -9.61 12.96
CA ASN A 7 -7.48 -8.53 12.88
C ASN A 7 -6.95 -7.28 12.16
N ALA A 8 -5.70 -6.89 12.42
CA ALA A 8 -5.08 -5.77 11.73
C ALA A 8 -4.92 -6.07 10.22
N ARG A 9 -4.51 -7.29 9.86
CA ARG A 9 -4.39 -7.72 8.47
C ARG A 9 -5.73 -7.68 7.75
N GLU A 10 -6.79 -8.21 8.33
CA GLU A 10 -8.14 -8.16 7.74
C GLU A 10 -8.64 -6.73 7.56
N THR A 11 -8.41 -5.88 8.57
CA THR A 11 -8.82 -4.47 8.52
C THR A 11 -8.10 -3.73 7.39
N MET A 12 -6.79 -3.94 7.24
CA MET A 12 -6.02 -3.32 6.16
C MET A 12 -6.47 -3.82 4.78
N ILE A 13 -6.69 -5.13 4.63
CA ILE A 13 -7.20 -5.69 3.35
C ILE A 13 -8.56 -5.07 3.00
N LYS A 14 -9.51 -5.01 3.94
CA LYS A 14 -10.83 -4.41 3.72
C LYS A 14 -10.72 -2.93 3.31
N LEU A 15 -9.85 -2.17 3.96
CA LEU A 15 -9.63 -0.76 3.65
C LEU A 15 -9.08 -0.58 2.23
N TYR A 16 -8.01 -1.29 1.88
CA TYR A 16 -7.37 -1.18 0.57
C TYR A 16 -8.27 -1.67 -0.56
N SER A 17 -8.94 -2.82 -0.40
CA SER A 17 -9.91 -3.31 -1.39
C SER A 17 -11.05 -2.31 -1.59
N GLY A 18 -11.55 -1.68 -0.52
CA GLY A 18 -12.56 -0.62 -0.62
C GLY A 18 -12.08 0.65 -1.32
N ILE A 19 -10.78 0.96 -1.27
CA ILE A 19 -10.17 2.08 -2.02
C ILE A 19 -10.05 1.70 -3.51
N VAL A 20 -9.59 0.49 -3.82
CA VAL A 20 -9.47 -0.02 -5.21
C VAL A 20 -10.84 -0.06 -5.88
N ARG A 21 -11.86 -0.57 -5.20
CA ARG A 21 -13.22 -0.67 -5.73
C ARG A 21 -13.82 0.70 -6.05
N ARG A 22 -13.63 1.69 -5.18
CA ARG A 22 -14.06 3.09 -5.40
C ARG A 22 -13.35 3.77 -6.56
N ARG A 23 -12.13 3.34 -6.88
CA ARG A 23 -11.38 3.84 -8.03
C ARG A 23 -11.82 3.18 -9.33
N ARG A 24 -12.07 1.86 -9.33
CA ARG A 24 -12.64 1.14 -10.48
C ARG A 24 -14.06 1.60 -10.83
N SER A 25 -14.87 1.99 -9.85
CA SER A 25 -16.22 2.53 -10.09
C SER A 25 -16.24 3.94 -10.70
N GLY A 26 -15.06 4.58 -10.89
CA GLY A 26 -14.96 5.94 -11.43
C GLY A 26 -15.33 7.04 -10.43
N GLU A 27 -15.63 6.68 -9.17
CA GLU A 27 -16.04 7.60 -8.12
C GLU A 27 -14.86 8.47 -7.62
N ALA A 28 -13.65 7.90 -7.67
CA ALA A 28 -12.41 8.62 -7.37
C ALA A 28 -11.67 8.97 -8.67
N LYS A 29 -11.73 10.25 -9.07
CA LYS A 29 -10.89 10.78 -10.16
C LYS A 29 -9.41 10.69 -9.78
N ARG A 30 -8.58 10.26 -10.73
CA ARG A 30 -7.13 10.32 -10.62
C ARG A 30 -6.75 11.77 -10.33
N LYS A 31 -6.14 12.05 -9.17
CA LYS A 31 -5.52 13.36 -8.92
C LYS A 31 -4.34 13.47 -9.87
N GLU A 32 -4.43 14.36 -10.86
CA GLU A 32 -3.30 14.69 -11.72
C GLU A 32 -2.17 15.24 -10.84
N GLY A 33 -1.00 14.57 -10.86
CA GLY A 33 0.20 15.00 -10.13
C GLY A 33 0.58 14.16 -8.90
N GLU A 34 -0.27 13.26 -8.40
CA GLU A 34 0.13 12.32 -7.33
C GLU A 34 0.59 10.97 -7.92
N HIS A 35 1.81 10.55 -7.57
CA HIS A 35 2.29 9.18 -7.82
C HIS A 35 1.53 8.19 -6.92
N ASP A 36 0.29 7.86 -7.31
CA ASP A 36 -0.51 6.86 -6.60
C ASP A 36 -0.09 5.45 -7.02
N MET A 37 0.62 4.78 -6.11
CA MET A 37 1.06 3.39 -6.27
C MET A 37 -0.09 2.41 -6.53
N ILE A 38 -1.28 2.67 -5.98
CA ILE A 38 -2.45 1.82 -6.23
C ILE A 38 -2.92 2.01 -7.68
N TRP A 39 -2.85 3.24 -8.21
CA TRP A 39 -3.19 3.50 -9.62
C TRP A 39 -2.21 2.79 -10.56
N HIS A 40 -0.93 2.83 -10.23
CA HIS A 40 0.09 2.11 -10.99
C HIS A 40 -0.12 0.60 -10.96
N LEU A 41 -0.41 0.02 -9.78
CA LEU A 41 -0.69 -1.41 -9.64
C LEU A 41 -1.99 -1.84 -10.33
N MET A 42 -3.02 -0.98 -10.38
CA MET A 42 -4.26 -1.28 -11.10
C MET A 42 -4.08 -1.27 -12.63
N ASP A 43 -3.14 -0.47 -13.15
CA ASP A 43 -2.82 -0.39 -14.58
C ASP A 43 -1.87 -1.50 -15.04
N CYS A 44 -1.06 -2.04 -14.11
CA CYS A 44 -0.19 -3.18 -14.36
C CYS A 44 -1.00 -4.47 -14.66
N LYS A 45 -0.48 -5.26 -15.61
CA LYS A 45 -1.01 -6.58 -15.96
C LYS A 45 0.06 -7.63 -15.75
N TYR A 46 -0.38 -8.83 -15.38
CA TYR A 46 0.51 -10.00 -15.38
C TYR A 46 1.00 -10.29 -16.80
N LYS A 47 2.09 -11.05 -16.92
CA LYS A 47 2.65 -11.48 -18.23
C LYS A 47 1.60 -12.19 -19.09
N ASP A 48 0.64 -12.79 -18.41
CA ASP A 48 -0.46 -13.58 -18.94
C ASP A 48 -1.62 -12.69 -19.46
N GLY A 49 -1.52 -11.36 -19.28
CA GLY A 49 -2.52 -10.37 -19.66
C GLY A 49 -3.62 -10.15 -18.60
N THR A 50 -3.65 -10.96 -17.56
CA THR A 50 -4.62 -10.85 -16.46
C THR A 50 -4.38 -9.58 -15.65
N GLU A 51 -5.44 -8.83 -15.39
CA GLU A 51 -5.41 -7.67 -14.48
C GLU A 51 -5.22 -8.10 -13.04
N ILE A 52 -4.51 -7.29 -12.25
CA ILE A 52 -4.26 -7.63 -10.85
C ILE A 52 -5.58 -7.53 -10.04
N PRO A 53 -6.01 -8.62 -9.36
CA PRO A 53 -7.21 -8.61 -8.55
C PRO A 53 -7.00 -7.76 -7.27
N GLU A 54 -8.09 -7.20 -6.75
CA GLU A 54 -8.04 -6.19 -5.68
C GLU A 54 -7.35 -6.68 -4.40
N HIS A 55 -7.50 -7.97 -4.08
CA HIS A 55 -6.90 -8.57 -2.89
C HIS A 55 -5.37 -8.68 -2.98
N GLU A 56 -4.82 -8.85 -4.18
CA GLU A 56 -3.37 -8.88 -4.40
C GLU A 56 -2.78 -7.48 -4.36
N VAL A 57 -3.47 -6.48 -4.94
CA VAL A 57 -3.09 -5.07 -4.82
C VAL A 57 -3.01 -4.66 -3.34
N ALA A 58 -4.01 -5.02 -2.53
CA ALA A 58 -4.01 -4.77 -1.09
C ALA A 58 -2.83 -5.46 -0.38
N GLY A 59 -2.53 -6.71 -0.74
CA GLY A 59 -1.40 -7.47 -0.19
C GLY A 59 -0.04 -6.83 -0.51
N ILE A 60 0.15 -6.40 -1.76
CA ILE A 60 1.38 -5.73 -2.23
C ILE A 60 1.55 -4.38 -1.50
N MET A 61 0.47 -3.61 -1.31
CA MET A 61 0.51 -2.36 -0.53
C MET A 61 0.94 -2.58 0.92
N ILE A 62 0.41 -3.61 1.58
CA ILE A 62 0.80 -3.95 2.95
C ILE A 62 2.28 -4.37 2.99
N ALA A 63 2.74 -5.16 2.01
CA ALA A 63 4.14 -5.59 1.94
C ALA A 63 5.10 -4.41 1.75
N LEU A 64 4.76 -3.48 0.86
CA LEU A 64 5.54 -2.25 0.64
C LEU A 64 5.57 -1.34 1.87
N LEU A 65 4.43 -1.23 2.57
CA LEU A 65 4.35 -0.47 3.81
C LEU A 65 5.23 -1.10 4.89
N MET A 66 5.21 -2.42 5.05
CA MET A 66 6.07 -3.14 6.01
C MET A 66 7.56 -3.04 5.62
N ALA A 67 7.89 -3.09 4.33
CA ALA A 67 9.25 -2.93 3.84
C ALA A 67 9.81 -1.51 4.08
N GLY A 68 8.98 -0.48 3.90
CA GLY A 68 9.37 0.92 4.07
C GLY A 68 9.40 1.39 5.52
N GLN A 69 8.48 0.93 6.37
CA GLN A 69 8.34 1.41 7.75
C GLN A 69 9.56 1.09 8.62
N HIS A 70 10.14 -0.11 8.49
CA HIS A 70 11.29 -0.51 9.30
C HIS A 70 12.57 0.22 8.91
N SER A 71 12.84 0.39 7.61
CA SER A 71 14.09 1.01 7.14
C SER A 71 14.11 2.52 7.31
N SER A 72 12.97 3.19 7.10
CA SER A 72 12.88 4.65 7.20
C SER A 72 12.91 5.14 8.65
N SER A 73 12.29 4.41 9.58
CA SER A 73 12.25 4.82 10.99
C SER A 73 13.64 4.86 11.62
N SER A 74 14.46 3.83 11.38
CA SER A 74 15.84 3.79 11.87
C SER A 74 16.72 4.87 11.25
N THR A 75 16.53 5.18 9.97
CA THR A 75 17.30 6.21 9.26
C THR A 75 16.97 7.62 9.78
N ILE A 76 15.69 7.93 10.00
CA ILE A 76 15.25 9.23 10.55
C ILE A 76 15.74 9.40 11.99
N ALA A 77 15.67 8.37 12.82
CA ALA A 77 16.20 8.42 14.17
C ALA A 77 17.72 8.70 14.19
N TRP A 78 18.47 8.09 13.26
CA TRP A 78 19.90 8.33 13.10
C TRP A 78 20.22 9.74 12.60
N ILE A 79 19.44 10.27 11.65
CA ILE A 79 19.59 11.64 11.14
C ILE A 79 19.31 12.67 12.25
N LEU A 80 18.26 12.48 13.03
CA LEU A 80 17.92 13.36 14.15
C LEU A 80 19.02 13.34 15.23
N LEU A 81 19.54 12.15 15.58
CA LEU A 81 20.69 12.03 16.48
C LEU A 81 21.95 12.74 15.95
N ARG A 82 22.18 12.70 14.63
CA ARG A 82 23.35 13.35 14.01
C ARG A 82 23.21 14.85 13.87
N LEU A 83 21.99 15.38 13.72
CA LEU A 83 21.69 16.81 13.68
C LEU A 83 21.63 17.46 15.06
N ALA A 84 21.37 16.67 16.10
CA ALA A 84 21.39 17.13 17.49
C ALA A 84 22.80 17.16 18.12
N GLN A 85 23.81 16.64 17.41
CA GLN A 85 25.24 16.83 17.72
C GLN A 85 25.74 18.12 17.08
#